data_AF-A0A0A8WY00-F1
#
_entry.id   AF-A0A0A8WY00-F1
#
_cell.length_a   1.000
_cell.length_b   1.000
_cell.length_c   1.000
_cell.angle_alpha   90.00
_cell.angle_beta   90.00
_cell.angle_gamma   90.00
#
_symmetry.space_group_name_H-M   'P 1'
#
loop_
_entity.id
_entity.type
_entity.pdbx_description
1 polymer ?
#
loop_
_entity_poly.entity_id
_entity_poly.type
_entity_poly.pdbx_seq_one_letter_code
_entity_poly.pdbx_strand_id
1 'polypeptide(L)'
;MKKILAAAGLMSVALVAGCGSSGSGSASSSSVTPAGTTTVSGAVADGYLQNAQVFLDKNGNYQLDAGEPSTTTDQTGAYTLNIAPEDLGKYPVVAVAIKGQTIDMDNPGQTLQNSYVLCIPATATSGTVSNFISPMSTLLRAKLEANPGMTLADAMTQLRNQLGLPGGMNMLGDYVAGAKAGQYRAQYQAMHQAAQQMASLMADQAALVMNGTSVNAGRFRSMMGLMNQNLQQIADNSNQGLGMNSTFMNSMRGQMQGMLGVITTSTGGFGNYSGMFRNMTSQRYFWNYTGGRMHPRGGMM
;
A
#
# COMPACT_ATOMS: atom_id res chain seq x y z
N MET A 1 -5.53 -31.42 -58.56
CA MET A 1 -4.62 -32.54 -58.95
C MET A 1 -3.80 -32.93 -57.73
N LYS A 2 -3.66 -34.24 -57.39
CA LYS A 2 -2.69 -34.83 -56.43
C LYS A 2 -2.83 -34.36 -54.94
N LYS A 3 -2.62 -35.17 -53.89
CA LYS A 3 -2.58 -36.64 -53.63
C LYS A 3 -2.46 -36.87 -52.08
N ILE A 4 -2.46 -38.13 -51.61
CA ILE A 4 -2.03 -38.63 -50.25
C ILE A 4 -3.14 -38.54 -49.14
N LEU A 5 -3.89 -39.61 -48.82
CA LEU A 5 -3.62 -40.82 -47.97
C LEU A 5 -3.81 -40.52 -46.45
N ALA A 6 -4.72 -41.13 -45.67
CA ALA A 6 -4.97 -42.56 -45.35
C ALA A 6 -3.87 -43.19 -44.47
N ALA A 7 -4.12 -44.01 -43.43
CA ALA A 7 -5.35 -44.59 -42.87
C ALA A 7 -5.20 -44.88 -41.34
N ALA A 8 -6.28 -45.35 -40.69
CA ALA A 8 -6.30 -45.73 -39.27
C ALA A 8 -5.98 -47.23 -39.03
N GLY A 9 -5.59 -47.60 -37.80
CA GLY A 9 -5.41 -48.99 -37.37
C GLY A 9 -5.51 -49.14 -35.85
N LEU A 10 -6.42 -50.01 -35.39
CA LEU A 10 -6.66 -50.39 -33.98
C LEU A 10 -6.12 -51.80 -33.72
N MET A 11 -5.46 -52.04 -32.59
CA MET A 11 -5.46 -53.34 -31.91
C MET A 11 -5.07 -53.22 -30.42
N SER A 12 -5.34 -54.26 -29.64
CA SER A 12 -5.64 -54.14 -28.20
C SER A 12 -4.93 -55.20 -27.32
N VAL A 13 -4.72 -54.89 -26.03
CA VAL A 13 -4.75 -55.81 -24.84
C VAL A 13 -3.71 -56.96 -24.82
N ALA A 14 -2.74 -57.02 -23.88
CA ALA A 14 -2.74 -57.83 -22.62
C ALA A 14 -1.30 -57.91 -22.02
N LEU A 15 -0.95 -58.50 -20.86
CA LEU A 15 -1.49 -58.59 -19.47
C LEU A 15 -0.37 -59.12 -18.52
N VAL A 16 -0.34 -58.65 -17.25
CA VAL A 16 0.12 -59.34 -16.00
C VAL A 16 1.58 -59.85 -15.84
N ALA A 17 2.28 -59.37 -14.79
CA ALA A 17 2.76 -60.17 -13.61
C ALA A 17 3.74 -59.39 -12.71
N GLY A 18 3.62 -59.52 -11.37
CA GLY A 18 4.62 -59.01 -10.40
C GLY A 18 4.07 -58.79 -8.99
N CYS A 19 4.29 -59.74 -8.08
CA CYS A 19 3.74 -59.73 -6.72
C CYS A 19 4.84 -59.69 -5.65
N GLY A 20 4.61 -58.90 -4.58
CA GLY A 20 4.98 -59.24 -3.20
C GLY A 20 6.45 -59.12 -2.76
N SER A 21 6.71 -58.24 -1.79
CA SER A 21 7.73 -58.45 -0.75
C SER A 21 7.34 -57.68 0.53
N SER A 22 7.69 -58.24 1.69
CA SER A 22 7.29 -57.79 3.03
C SER A 22 8.51 -57.37 3.86
N GLY A 23 8.35 -56.37 4.74
CA GLY A 23 9.44 -56.02 5.67
C GLY A 23 9.21 -54.78 6.52
N SER A 24 8.85 -55.02 7.79
CA SER A 24 9.19 -54.27 9.01
C SER A 24 9.19 -52.73 9.03
N GLY A 25 8.44 -52.17 9.98
CA GLY A 25 8.33 -50.74 10.18
C GLY A 25 9.62 -50.04 10.61
N SER A 26 9.73 -48.78 10.19
CA SER A 26 10.52 -47.73 10.83
C SER A 26 9.71 -46.45 10.77
N ALA A 27 9.92 -45.56 11.75
CA ALA A 27 8.98 -44.48 12.06
C ALA A 27 8.57 -43.67 10.83
N SER A 28 7.27 -43.36 10.74
CA SER A 28 6.73 -42.37 9.81
C SER A 28 7.30 -40.99 10.15
N SER A 29 8.51 -40.70 9.67
CA SER A 29 8.96 -39.33 9.50
C SER A 29 8.01 -38.70 8.49
N SER A 30 6.99 -38.00 8.98
CA SER A 30 6.14 -37.15 8.16
C SER A 30 7.06 -36.18 7.43
N SER A 31 7.37 -36.51 6.18
CA SER A 31 8.13 -35.62 5.31
C SER A 31 7.27 -34.39 5.12
N VAL A 32 7.60 -33.33 5.85
CA VAL A 32 7.00 -32.02 5.64
C VAL A 32 7.38 -31.62 4.23
N THR A 33 6.47 -31.87 3.28
CA THR A 33 6.47 -31.23 1.98
C THR A 33 6.69 -29.76 2.26
N PRO A 34 7.69 -29.09 1.65
CA PRO A 34 7.85 -27.66 1.83
C PRO A 34 6.51 -27.01 1.53
N ALA A 35 5.93 -26.32 2.52
CA ALA A 35 4.73 -25.53 2.29
C ALA A 35 5.11 -24.57 1.16
N GLY A 36 4.50 -24.75 -0.01
CA GLY A 36 4.86 -23.96 -1.18
C GLY A 36 4.70 -22.49 -0.80
N THR A 37 5.67 -21.65 -1.08
CA THR A 37 5.58 -20.21 -0.83
C THR A 37 5.21 -19.51 -2.13
N THR A 38 4.38 -18.47 -2.05
CA THR A 38 4.20 -17.51 -3.14
C THR A 38 4.91 -16.21 -2.82
N THR A 39 5.30 -15.47 -3.84
CA THR A 39 6.15 -14.28 -3.70
C THR A 39 5.38 -13.02 -4.07
N VAL A 40 5.37 -12.05 -3.16
CA VAL A 40 4.87 -10.69 -3.37
C VAL A 40 6.07 -9.76 -3.46
N SER A 41 6.43 -9.34 -4.67
CA SER A 41 7.49 -8.36 -4.91
C SER A 41 6.92 -7.00 -5.30
N GLY A 42 7.61 -5.94 -4.92
CA GLY A 42 7.16 -4.56 -5.06
C GLY A 42 8.24 -3.55 -4.70
N ALA A 43 7.84 -2.31 -4.43
CA ALA A 43 8.74 -1.28 -3.91
C ALA A 43 8.05 -0.42 -2.85
N VAL A 44 8.84 0.17 -1.94
CA VAL A 44 8.38 1.14 -0.95
C VAL A 44 8.92 2.52 -1.31
N ALA A 45 8.07 3.53 -1.39
CA ALA A 45 8.52 4.89 -1.64
C ALA A 45 7.59 6.00 -1.13
N ASP A 46 8.18 7.07 -0.63
CA ASP A 46 7.75 8.46 -0.83
C ASP A 46 8.70 9.14 -1.84
N GLY A 47 10.01 9.15 -1.55
CA GLY A 47 11.08 8.71 -2.46
C GLY A 47 11.45 7.25 -2.17
N TYR A 48 12.23 6.55 -3.01
CA TYR A 48 12.50 5.11 -2.79
C TYR A 48 13.19 4.88 -1.43
N LEU A 49 12.60 4.02 -0.59
CA LEU A 49 13.08 3.81 0.78
C LEU A 49 13.95 2.57 0.90
N GLN A 50 15.27 2.76 1.07
CA GLN A 50 16.23 1.70 1.36
C GLN A 50 16.19 1.32 2.86
N ASN A 51 16.34 0.04 3.19
CA ASN A 51 16.34 -0.49 4.58
C ASN A 51 15.04 -0.20 5.35
N ALA A 52 13.88 -0.19 4.70
CA ALA A 52 12.57 -0.19 5.34
C ALA A 52 12.15 -1.64 5.66
N GLN A 53 11.59 -1.88 6.84
CA GLN A 53 11.08 -3.20 7.24
C GLN A 53 9.71 -3.42 6.61
N VAL A 54 9.52 -4.53 5.87
CA VAL A 54 8.25 -4.82 5.17
C VAL A 54 7.69 -6.15 5.66
N PHE A 55 6.40 -6.22 5.99
CA PHE A 55 5.77 -7.45 6.50
C PHE A 55 4.28 -7.57 6.13
N LEU A 56 3.78 -8.80 6.21
CA LEU A 56 2.36 -9.13 6.01
C LEU A 56 1.61 -9.02 7.35
N ASP A 57 0.83 -7.96 7.50
CA ASP A 57 0.07 -7.57 8.70
C ASP A 57 -1.21 -8.40 8.80
N LYS A 58 -1.11 -9.60 9.39
CA LYS A 58 -2.16 -10.63 9.44
C LYS A 58 -3.27 -10.29 10.42
N ASN A 59 -2.97 -9.55 11.49
CA ASN A 59 -3.94 -9.17 12.52
C ASN A 59 -4.47 -7.73 12.38
N GLY A 60 -3.88 -6.91 11.50
CA GLY A 60 -4.32 -5.54 11.22
C GLY A 60 -3.84 -4.50 12.24
N ASN A 61 -2.84 -4.81 13.06
CA ASN A 61 -2.34 -3.93 14.13
C ASN A 61 -1.21 -2.98 13.67
N TYR A 62 -0.68 -3.14 12.45
CA TYR A 62 0.46 -2.39 11.89
C TYR A 62 1.80 -2.59 12.62
N GLN A 63 2.02 -3.75 13.23
CA GLN A 63 3.25 -4.12 13.96
C GLN A 63 3.71 -5.50 13.50
N LEU A 64 5.02 -5.74 13.40
CA LEU A 64 5.54 -7.04 13.02
C LEU A 64 5.41 -8.02 14.20
N ASP A 65 4.47 -8.96 14.08
CA ASP A 65 4.22 -9.98 15.09
C ASP A 65 4.93 -11.32 14.81
N ALA A 66 5.05 -12.14 15.85
CA ALA A 66 5.68 -13.45 15.76
C ALA A 66 4.90 -14.38 14.80
N GLY A 67 5.57 -14.85 13.75
CA GLY A 67 4.97 -15.72 12.72
C GLY A 67 4.43 -14.98 11.49
N GLU A 68 4.52 -13.64 11.45
CA GLU A 68 4.26 -12.88 10.23
C GLU A 68 5.46 -12.89 9.28
N PRO A 69 5.27 -13.19 7.99
CA PRO A 69 6.33 -13.04 7.00
C PRO A 69 6.83 -11.60 6.92
N SER A 70 8.16 -11.44 6.91
CA SER A 70 8.82 -10.13 6.80
C SER A 70 10.05 -10.17 5.89
N THR A 71 10.43 -9.00 5.39
CA THR A 71 11.61 -8.75 4.54
C THR A 71 12.11 -7.32 4.79
N THR A 72 13.13 -6.87 4.05
CA THR A 72 13.66 -5.50 4.13
C THR A 72 13.93 -4.99 2.72
N THR A 73 13.69 -3.71 2.46
CA THR A 73 13.93 -3.13 1.13
C THR A 73 15.42 -2.99 0.82
N ASP A 74 15.77 -3.21 -0.44
CA ASP A 74 17.12 -3.05 -0.96
C ASP A 74 17.48 -1.58 -1.29
N GLN A 75 18.66 -1.37 -1.88
CA GLN A 75 19.18 -0.05 -2.29
C GLN A 75 18.31 0.70 -3.33
N THR A 76 17.37 0.00 -3.98
CA THR A 76 16.42 0.57 -4.94
C THR A 76 15.03 0.79 -4.32
N GLY A 77 14.86 0.51 -3.03
CA GLY A 77 13.56 0.50 -2.35
C GLY A 77 12.69 -0.70 -2.71
N ALA A 78 13.21 -1.66 -3.48
CA ALA A 78 12.48 -2.87 -3.86
C ALA A 78 12.43 -3.88 -2.72
N TYR A 79 11.34 -4.63 -2.61
CA TYR A 79 11.19 -5.72 -1.66
C TYR A 79 10.68 -6.99 -2.34
N THR A 80 10.98 -8.13 -1.71
CA THR A 80 10.47 -9.44 -2.10
C THR A 80 10.07 -10.18 -0.83
N LEU A 81 8.77 -10.46 -0.70
CA LEU A 81 8.16 -11.04 0.48
C LEU A 81 7.56 -12.42 0.14
N ASN A 82 8.06 -13.47 0.79
CA ASN A 82 7.56 -14.83 0.59
C ASN A 82 6.47 -15.12 1.63
N ILE A 83 5.26 -15.45 1.17
CA ILE A 83 4.07 -15.69 1.99
C ILE A 83 3.46 -17.07 1.67
N ALA A 84 2.53 -17.53 2.50
CA ALA A 84 1.77 -18.72 2.18
C ALA A 84 0.79 -18.43 1.00
N PRO A 85 0.61 -19.33 0.02
CA PRO A 85 -0.29 -19.14 -1.12
C PRO A 85 -1.73 -18.83 -0.71
N GLU A 86 -2.18 -19.41 0.40
CA GLU A 86 -3.47 -19.13 1.00
C GLU A 86 -3.59 -17.72 1.60
N ASP A 87 -2.49 -17.02 1.89
CA ASP A 87 -2.51 -15.66 2.43
C ASP A 87 -2.58 -14.56 1.34
N LEU A 88 -2.34 -14.94 0.08
CA LEU A 88 -2.32 -14.02 -1.07
C LEU A 88 -3.66 -13.29 -1.21
N GLY A 89 -3.63 -11.95 -1.23
CA GLY A 89 -4.83 -11.12 -1.33
C GLY A 89 -5.65 -10.96 -0.04
N LYS A 90 -5.32 -11.68 1.05
CA LYS A 90 -6.10 -11.66 2.31
C LYS A 90 -5.68 -10.56 3.28
N TYR A 91 -4.38 -10.29 3.40
CA TYR A 91 -3.83 -9.40 4.41
C TYR A 91 -3.08 -8.23 3.77
N PRO A 92 -3.13 -7.02 4.36
CA PRO A 92 -2.35 -5.89 3.89
C PRO A 92 -0.85 -6.12 4.11
N VAL A 93 -0.03 -5.44 3.30
CA VAL A 93 1.43 -5.37 3.54
C VAL A 93 1.73 -3.99 4.12
N VAL A 94 2.55 -3.99 5.17
CA VAL A 94 3.00 -2.80 5.91
C VAL A 94 4.49 -2.62 5.69
N ALA A 95 4.92 -1.37 5.55
CA ALA A 95 6.32 -0.97 5.51
C ALA A 95 6.57 0.06 6.61
N VAL A 96 7.56 -0.20 7.47
CA VAL A 96 8.02 0.72 8.51
C VAL A 96 9.34 1.33 8.07
N ALA A 97 9.32 2.64 7.87
CA ALA A 97 10.51 3.45 7.72
C ALA A 97 11.05 3.74 9.13
N ILE A 98 12.28 3.32 9.41
CA ILE A 98 12.86 3.30 10.75
C ILE A 98 13.91 4.40 10.90
N LYS A 99 13.71 5.27 11.90
CA LYS A 99 14.67 6.30 12.33
C LYS A 99 16.09 5.72 12.47
N GLY A 100 17.06 6.36 11.83
CA GLY A 100 18.46 5.98 11.94
C GLY A 100 18.86 4.71 11.18
N GLN A 101 17.95 4.08 10.41
CA GLN A 101 18.23 2.86 9.63
C GLN A 101 17.81 3.00 8.16
N THR A 102 16.56 3.43 7.94
CA THR A 102 15.99 3.64 6.60
C THR A 102 16.57 4.92 5.98
N ILE A 103 16.89 4.85 4.69
CA ILE A 103 17.41 5.96 3.88
C ILE A 103 16.37 6.25 2.80
N ASP A 104 15.94 7.50 2.69
CA ASP A 104 15.19 7.98 1.53
C ASP A 104 16.17 8.34 0.42
N MET A 105 16.00 7.74 -0.75
CA MET A 105 16.87 7.94 -1.91
C MET A 105 16.70 9.30 -2.60
N ASP A 106 15.73 10.12 -2.18
CA ASP A 106 15.72 11.56 -2.51
C ASP A 106 16.81 12.34 -1.73
N ASN A 107 17.26 11.80 -0.59
CA ASN A 107 18.34 12.32 0.25
C ASN A 107 19.41 11.23 0.55
N PRO A 108 20.08 10.69 -0.49
CA PRO A 108 20.91 9.50 -0.36
C PRO A 108 22.08 9.69 0.61
N GLY A 109 22.36 8.63 1.39
CA GLY A 109 23.40 8.63 2.42
C GLY A 109 22.99 9.26 3.75
N GLN A 110 21.76 9.76 3.89
CA GLN A 110 21.21 10.26 5.15
C GLN A 110 20.10 9.34 5.65
N THR A 111 20.19 8.89 6.90
CA THR A 111 19.11 8.11 7.53
C THR A 111 18.00 9.03 8.02
N LEU A 112 16.76 8.52 7.96
CA LEU A 112 15.57 9.25 8.41
C LEU A 112 15.67 9.66 9.89
N GLN A 113 15.22 10.89 10.18
CA GLN A 113 15.28 11.47 11.52
C GLN A 113 14.12 11.04 12.43
N ASN A 114 13.01 10.57 11.83
CA ASN A 114 11.82 10.06 12.50
C ASN A 114 11.30 8.83 11.75
N SER A 115 10.70 7.88 12.46
CA SER A 115 10.05 6.71 11.86
C SER A 115 8.66 7.06 11.33
N TYR A 116 8.16 6.33 10.34
CA TYR A 116 6.76 6.38 9.91
C TYR A 116 6.34 5.06 9.27
N VAL A 117 5.04 4.86 9.08
CA VAL A 117 4.48 3.61 8.56
C VAL A 117 3.66 3.86 7.31
N LEU A 118 4.01 3.13 6.25
CA LEU A 118 3.28 3.06 4.99
C LEU A 118 2.64 1.68 4.85
N CYS A 119 1.61 1.55 4.03
CA CYS A 119 1.00 0.25 3.75
C CYS A 119 0.20 0.24 2.44
N ILE A 120 -0.22 -0.94 2.03
CA ILE A 120 -1.04 -1.17 0.84
C ILE A 120 -2.22 -2.10 1.21
N PRO A 121 -3.44 -1.90 0.68
CA PRO A 121 -4.57 -2.78 1.00
C PRO A 121 -4.34 -4.21 0.50
N ALA A 122 -4.91 -5.18 1.21
CA ALA A 122 -4.77 -6.62 0.92
C ALA A 122 -5.07 -6.98 -0.55
N THR A 123 -6.13 -6.38 -1.11
CA THR A 123 -6.57 -6.58 -2.51
C THR A 123 -5.52 -6.22 -3.55
N ALA A 124 -4.53 -5.39 -3.22
CA ALA A 124 -3.44 -5.08 -4.13
C ALA A 124 -2.47 -6.25 -4.31
N THR A 125 -2.21 -7.00 -3.23
CA THR A 125 -1.26 -8.13 -3.20
C THR A 125 -1.68 -9.31 -4.06
N SER A 126 -2.93 -9.33 -4.54
CA SER A 126 -3.48 -10.38 -5.42
C SER A 126 -2.94 -10.34 -6.87
N GLY A 127 -1.95 -9.49 -7.17
CA GLY A 127 -1.32 -9.37 -8.49
C GLY A 127 -2.13 -8.64 -9.56
N THR A 128 -3.30 -8.09 -9.21
CA THR A 128 -4.17 -7.33 -10.12
C THR A 128 -3.72 -5.87 -10.32
N VAL A 129 -2.91 -5.35 -9.40
CA VAL A 129 -2.35 -3.99 -9.41
C VAL A 129 -0.89 -4.03 -8.93
N SER A 130 -0.16 -2.93 -9.04
CA SER A 130 1.23 -2.88 -8.61
C SER A 130 1.34 -2.89 -7.07
N ASN A 131 2.30 -3.67 -6.56
CA ASN A 131 2.63 -3.77 -5.14
C ASN A 131 3.50 -2.58 -4.69
N PHE A 132 3.01 -1.36 -4.89
CA PHE A 132 3.75 -0.13 -4.61
C PHE A 132 3.28 0.51 -3.30
N ILE A 133 4.09 0.37 -2.25
CA ILE A 133 3.79 0.87 -0.91
C ILE A 133 4.23 2.32 -0.80
N SER A 134 3.28 3.22 -0.61
CA SER A 134 3.47 4.68 -0.63
C SER A 134 2.48 5.40 0.29
N PRO A 135 2.66 6.70 0.58
CA PRO A 135 1.63 7.51 1.25
C PRO A 135 0.26 7.47 0.53
N MET A 136 0.26 7.31 -0.80
CA MET A 136 -0.96 7.20 -1.60
C MET A 136 -1.66 5.85 -1.42
N SER A 137 -0.92 4.73 -1.45
CA SER A 137 -1.51 3.41 -1.15
C SER A 137 -1.97 3.29 0.30
N THR A 138 -1.26 3.94 1.22
CA THR A 138 -1.60 4.03 2.65
C THR A 138 -2.94 4.75 2.83
N LEU A 139 -3.13 5.86 2.11
CA LEU A 139 -4.39 6.60 2.10
C LEU A 139 -5.54 5.80 1.45
N LEU A 140 -5.26 4.99 0.42
CA LEU A 140 -6.24 4.06 -0.14
C LEU A 140 -6.65 2.96 0.86
N ARG A 141 -5.71 2.35 1.60
CA ARG A 141 -6.04 1.42 2.69
C ARG A 141 -6.91 2.11 3.75
N ALA A 142 -6.54 3.32 4.19
CA ALA A 142 -7.32 4.07 5.17
C ALA A 142 -8.75 4.40 4.70
N LYS A 143 -8.94 4.77 3.42
CA LYS A 143 -10.28 4.97 2.82
C LYS A 143 -11.14 3.71 2.86
N LEU A 144 -10.56 2.55 2.51
CA LEU A 144 -11.26 1.27 2.49
C LEU A 144 -11.63 0.81 3.91
N GLU A 145 -10.70 0.93 4.87
CA GLU A 145 -10.96 0.57 6.27
C GLU A 145 -12.02 1.48 6.93
N ALA A 146 -12.13 2.73 6.51
CA ALA A 146 -13.12 3.66 7.04
C ALA A 146 -14.53 3.53 6.40
N ASN A 147 -14.65 2.80 5.28
CA ASN A 147 -15.89 2.68 4.51
C ASN A 147 -16.17 1.20 4.12
N PRO A 148 -16.73 0.38 5.03
CA PRO A 148 -17.16 -0.98 4.71
C PRO A 148 -18.12 -0.99 3.50
N GLY A 149 -17.73 -1.72 2.44
CA GLY A 149 -18.47 -1.77 1.17
C GLY A 149 -17.92 -0.87 0.05
N MET A 150 -16.92 -0.02 0.33
CA MET A 150 -16.20 0.72 -0.71
C MET A 150 -15.30 -0.21 -1.54
N THR A 151 -15.34 -0.12 -2.87
CA THR A 151 -14.42 -0.89 -3.73
C THR A 151 -13.06 -0.20 -3.87
N LEU A 152 -12.01 -0.95 -4.20
CA LEU A 152 -10.70 -0.38 -4.53
C LEU A 152 -10.80 0.60 -5.73
N ALA A 153 -11.65 0.31 -6.72
CA ALA A 153 -11.86 1.18 -7.88
C ALA A 153 -12.51 2.53 -7.50
N ASP A 154 -13.47 2.52 -6.57
CA ASP A 154 -14.06 3.76 -6.03
C ASP A 154 -13.05 4.53 -5.18
N ALA A 155 -12.24 3.83 -4.37
CA ALA A 155 -11.20 4.46 -3.56
C ALA A 155 -10.14 5.17 -4.43
N MET A 156 -9.68 4.50 -5.49
CA MET A 156 -8.79 5.11 -6.50
C MET A 156 -9.47 6.28 -7.21
N THR A 157 -10.77 6.17 -7.54
CA THR A 157 -11.52 7.25 -8.19
C THR A 157 -11.66 8.48 -7.30
N GLN A 158 -11.92 8.31 -6.00
CA GLN A 158 -11.93 9.41 -5.02
C GLN A 158 -10.55 10.07 -4.91
N LEU A 159 -9.49 9.27 -4.71
CA LEU A 159 -8.13 9.77 -4.57
C LEU A 159 -7.71 10.59 -5.80
N ARG A 160 -7.96 10.03 -7.00
CA ARG A 160 -7.72 10.69 -8.29
C ARG A 160 -8.45 12.03 -8.39
N ASN A 161 -9.72 12.08 -7.99
CA ASN A 161 -10.52 13.30 -8.01
C ASN A 161 -10.02 14.35 -6.99
N GLN A 162 -9.65 13.93 -5.77
CA GLN A 162 -9.09 14.82 -4.73
C GLN A 162 -7.79 15.50 -5.18
N LEU A 163 -6.91 14.75 -5.86
CA LEU A 163 -5.66 15.25 -6.40
C LEU A 163 -5.83 15.99 -7.75
N GLY A 164 -7.06 16.13 -8.25
CA GLY A 164 -7.35 16.81 -9.52
C GLY A 164 -6.81 16.10 -10.76
N LEU A 165 -6.53 14.80 -10.67
CA LEU A 165 -5.80 14.01 -11.67
C LEU A 165 -6.72 13.48 -12.80
N PRO A 166 -6.25 13.40 -14.05
CA PRO A 166 -7.03 12.90 -15.19
C PRO A 166 -7.42 11.42 -15.02
N GLY A 167 -8.54 11.04 -15.65
CA GLY A 167 -8.99 9.65 -15.72
C GLY A 167 -7.97 8.71 -16.36
N GLY A 168 -8.00 7.43 -16.01
CA GLY A 168 -7.09 6.41 -16.55
C GLY A 168 -5.71 6.34 -15.89
N MET A 169 -5.37 7.26 -14.98
CA MET A 169 -4.15 7.14 -14.17
C MET A 169 -4.23 6.00 -13.14
N ASN A 170 -3.11 5.29 -12.96
CA ASN A 170 -2.98 4.26 -11.92
C ASN A 170 -2.58 4.90 -10.58
N MET A 171 -3.48 4.86 -9.60
CA MET A 171 -3.29 5.44 -8.26
C MET A 171 -2.52 4.53 -7.29
N LEU A 172 -2.19 3.31 -7.73
CA LEU A 172 -1.24 2.40 -7.08
C LEU A 172 0.00 2.17 -7.96
N GLY A 173 0.21 2.98 -8.99
CA GLY A 173 1.40 2.89 -9.85
C GLY A 173 2.62 3.48 -9.15
N ASP A 174 3.80 2.96 -9.50
CA ASP A 174 5.07 3.57 -9.12
C ASP A 174 5.19 4.97 -9.75
N TYR A 175 4.90 5.98 -8.94
CA TYR A 175 4.95 7.38 -9.36
C TYR A 175 6.37 7.93 -9.43
N VAL A 176 7.37 7.30 -8.79
CA VAL A 176 8.77 7.75 -8.82
C VAL A 176 9.37 7.37 -10.17
N ALA A 177 9.07 6.18 -10.68
CA ALA A 177 9.32 5.79 -12.05
C ALA A 177 8.45 6.59 -13.04
N GLY A 178 7.15 6.71 -12.77
CA GLY A 178 6.20 7.46 -13.62
C GLY A 178 6.52 8.94 -13.78
N ALA A 179 7.13 9.58 -12.78
CA ALA A 179 7.60 10.97 -12.82
C ALA A 179 8.79 11.19 -13.78
N LYS A 180 9.45 10.12 -14.22
CA LYS A 180 10.62 10.17 -15.13
C LYS A 180 10.19 10.04 -16.59
N ALA A 181 9.20 9.21 -16.92
CA ALA A 181 8.76 8.96 -18.29
C ALA A 181 7.28 8.56 -18.43
N GLY A 182 6.73 8.67 -19.64
CA GLY A 182 5.38 8.20 -19.99
C GLY A 182 4.31 9.29 -20.08
N GLN A 183 3.09 8.89 -20.45
CA GLN A 183 1.96 9.79 -20.75
C GLN A 183 1.55 10.70 -19.59
N TYR A 184 1.64 10.21 -18.35
CA TYR A 184 1.21 10.92 -17.14
C TYR A 184 2.38 11.49 -16.31
N ARG A 185 3.51 11.80 -16.96
CA ARG A 185 4.75 12.19 -16.27
C ARG A 185 4.57 13.35 -15.29
N ALA A 186 3.96 14.46 -15.74
CA ALA A 186 3.75 15.64 -14.90
C ALA A 186 2.78 15.38 -13.74
N GLN A 187 1.80 14.49 -13.96
CA GLN A 187 0.81 14.11 -12.97
C GLN A 187 1.39 13.16 -11.91
N TYR A 188 2.31 12.27 -12.30
CA TYR A 188 3.09 11.47 -11.36
C TYR A 188 4.10 12.32 -10.57
N GLN A 189 4.69 13.36 -11.17
CA GLN A 189 5.50 14.35 -10.45
C GLN A 189 4.68 15.06 -9.36
N ALA A 190 3.49 15.56 -9.69
CA ALA A 190 2.58 16.17 -8.71
C ALA A 190 2.18 15.19 -7.59
N MET A 191 1.88 13.93 -7.93
CA MET A 191 1.51 12.91 -6.94
C MET A 191 2.69 12.51 -6.03
N HIS A 192 3.91 12.43 -6.57
CA HIS A 192 5.14 12.21 -5.81
C HIS A 192 5.40 13.34 -4.81
N GLN A 193 5.30 14.60 -5.25
CA GLN A 193 5.46 15.77 -4.38
C GLN A 193 4.42 15.82 -3.26
N ALA A 194 3.15 15.51 -3.56
CA ALA A 194 2.12 15.39 -2.53
C ALA A 194 2.41 14.24 -1.55
N ALA A 195 2.94 13.12 -2.04
CA ALA A 195 3.32 11.98 -1.20
C ALA A 195 4.51 12.30 -0.27
N GLN A 196 5.56 12.96 -0.75
CA GLN A 196 6.68 13.43 0.08
C GLN A 196 6.19 14.33 1.24
N GLN A 197 5.22 15.20 0.98
CA GLN A 197 4.62 16.06 2.02
C GLN A 197 3.74 15.28 3.01
N MET A 198 2.99 14.27 2.54
CA MET A 198 2.28 13.34 3.42
C MET A 198 3.25 12.55 4.31
N ALA A 199 4.33 11.98 3.75
CA ALA A 199 5.34 11.27 4.52
C ALA A 199 6.02 12.18 5.56
N SER A 200 6.33 13.43 5.18
CA SER A 200 6.86 14.44 6.10
C SER A 200 5.89 14.73 7.26
N LEU A 201 4.59 14.86 7.00
CA LEU A 201 3.56 14.99 8.05
C LEU A 201 3.53 13.76 8.96
N MET A 202 3.63 12.55 8.40
CA MET A 202 3.62 11.29 9.17
C MET A 202 4.87 11.18 10.06
N ALA A 203 6.04 11.54 9.53
CA ALA A 203 7.31 11.59 10.25
C ALA A 203 7.31 12.66 11.36
N ASP A 204 6.71 13.83 11.13
CA ASP A 204 6.54 14.88 12.14
C ASP A 204 5.68 14.42 13.33
N GLN A 205 4.72 13.51 13.11
CA GLN A 205 3.85 12.96 14.17
C GLN A 205 4.36 11.64 14.76
N ALA A 206 5.53 11.15 14.36
CA ALA A 206 6.07 9.86 14.78
C ALA A 206 6.02 9.65 16.29
N ALA A 207 6.42 10.66 17.08
CA ALA A 207 6.43 10.61 18.55
C ALA A 207 5.03 10.51 19.20
N LEU A 208 3.96 10.82 18.46
CA LEU A 208 2.58 10.64 18.91
C LEU A 208 1.98 9.33 18.38
N VAL A 209 2.30 8.92 17.15
CA VAL A 209 1.68 7.78 16.47
C VAL A 209 2.40 6.46 16.73
N MET A 210 3.71 6.49 16.99
CA MET A 210 4.57 5.32 17.11
C MET A 210 5.33 5.26 18.42
N ASN A 211 5.69 4.04 18.83
CA ASN A 211 6.66 3.77 19.89
C ASN A 211 7.62 2.68 19.40
N GLY A 212 8.84 3.07 19.01
CA GLY A 212 9.73 2.17 18.26
C GLY A 212 9.14 1.85 16.87
N THR A 213 8.91 0.57 16.60
CA THR A 213 8.18 0.07 15.41
C THR A 213 6.67 -0.12 15.65
N SER A 214 6.21 -0.12 16.91
CA SER A 214 4.80 -0.29 17.25
C SER A 214 3.95 0.94 16.92
N VAL A 215 2.81 0.73 16.28
CA VAL A 215 1.87 1.80 15.87
C VAL A 215 0.65 1.85 16.77
N ASN A 216 0.27 3.06 17.18
CA ASN A 216 -1.06 3.34 17.72
C ASN A 216 -2.07 3.48 16.57
N ALA A 217 -2.75 2.40 16.23
CA ALA A 217 -3.69 2.35 15.10
C ALA A 217 -4.79 3.42 15.16
N GLY A 218 -5.26 3.81 16.35
CA GLY A 218 -6.27 4.87 16.51
C GLY A 218 -5.73 6.26 16.13
N ARG A 219 -4.53 6.60 16.60
CA ARG A 219 -3.82 7.83 16.22
C ARG A 219 -3.44 7.83 14.73
N PHE A 220 -2.97 6.70 14.21
CA PHE A 220 -2.66 6.54 12.79
C PHE A 220 -3.88 6.77 11.90
N ARG A 221 -5.02 6.15 12.20
CA ARG A 221 -6.28 6.35 11.45
C ARG A 221 -6.75 7.81 11.49
N SER A 222 -6.68 8.48 12.65
CA SER A 222 -6.99 9.91 12.76
C SER A 222 -6.05 10.78 11.91
N MET A 223 -4.74 10.51 11.95
CA MET A 223 -3.73 11.19 11.13
C MET A 223 -4.04 11.05 9.63
N MET A 224 -4.28 9.82 9.16
CA MET A 224 -4.67 9.55 7.76
C MET A 224 -5.99 10.24 7.38
N GLY A 225 -6.95 10.31 8.30
CA GLY A 225 -8.22 11.02 8.09
C GLY A 225 -8.05 12.53 7.93
N LEU A 226 -7.19 13.16 8.73
CA LEU A 226 -6.91 14.59 8.60
C LEU A 226 -6.13 14.91 7.31
N MET A 227 -5.20 14.04 6.91
CA MET A 227 -4.56 14.14 5.60
C MET A 227 -5.55 13.94 4.45
N ASN A 228 -6.50 13.00 4.55
CA ASN A 228 -7.56 12.82 3.56
C ASN A 228 -8.41 14.09 3.37
N GLN A 229 -8.80 14.74 4.48
CA GLN A 229 -9.61 15.97 4.46
C GLN A 229 -8.89 17.15 3.81
N ASN A 230 -7.56 17.21 3.91
CA ASN A 230 -6.73 18.31 3.41
C ASN A 230 -5.89 17.93 2.19
N LEU A 231 -6.14 16.77 1.57
CA LEU A 231 -5.25 16.21 0.53
C LEU A 231 -5.07 17.15 -0.66
N GLN A 232 -6.13 17.85 -1.05
CA GLN A 232 -6.06 18.81 -2.14
C GLN A 232 -5.15 19.99 -1.77
N GLN A 233 -5.26 20.50 -0.54
CA GLN A 233 -4.41 21.58 -0.05
C GLN A 233 -2.94 21.14 0.13
N ILE A 234 -2.68 19.87 0.48
CA ILE A 234 -1.33 19.28 0.46
C ILE A 234 -0.77 19.28 -0.97
N ALA A 235 -1.54 18.80 -1.94
CA ALA A 235 -1.12 18.78 -3.34
C ALA A 235 -0.97 20.20 -3.92
N ASP A 236 -1.85 21.14 -3.60
CA ASP A 236 -1.75 22.53 -4.04
C ASP A 236 -0.52 23.23 -3.42
N ASN A 237 -0.22 22.96 -2.14
CA ASN A 237 0.99 23.43 -1.47
C ASN A 237 2.25 22.90 -2.17
N SER A 238 2.30 21.60 -2.50
CA SER A 238 3.44 21.00 -3.19
C SER A 238 3.58 21.50 -4.65
N ASN A 239 2.48 21.61 -5.38
CA ASN A 239 2.43 22.12 -6.76
C ASN A 239 2.84 23.60 -6.86
N GLN A 240 2.67 24.39 -5.80
CA GLN A 240 3.17 25.77 -5.70
C GLN A 240 4.65 25.86 -5.32
N GLY A 241 5.34 24.72 -5.13
CA GLY A 241 6.73 24.68 -4.67
C GLY A 241 6.92 25.02 -3.20
N LEU A 242 5.84 25.05 -2.41
CA LEU A 242 5.90 25.37 -0.98
C LEU A 242 6.26 24.10 -0.19
N GLY A 243 7.28 24.19 0.67
CA GLY A 243 7.70 23.09 1.54
C GLY A 243 6.88 22.95 2.84
N MET A 244 7.36 22.09 3.73
CA MET A 244 6.75 21.79 5.05
C MET A 244 6.70 22.98 6.03
N ASN A 245 7.41 24.06 5.74
CA ASN A 245 7.43 25.28 6.56
C ASN A 245 6.40 26.34 6.11
N SER A 246 5.51 26.01 5.16
CA SER A 246 4.45 26.92 4.72
C SER A 246 3.43 27.18 5.84
N THR A 247 2.72 28.31 5.76
CA THR A 247 1.66 28.66 6.73
C THR A 247 0.59 27.57 6.84
N PHE A 248 0.21 26.96 5.71
CA PHE A 248 -0.71 25.85 5.66
C PHE A 248 -0.15 24.62 6.39
N MET A 249 1.09 24.21 6.08
CA MET A 249 1.68 23.01 6.69
C MET A 249 1.95 23.17 8.18
N ASN A 250 2.37 24.35 8.63
CA ASN A 250 2.54 24.64 10.06
C ASN A 250 1.19 24.58 10.81
N SER A 251 0.14 25.17 10.24
CA SER A 251 -1.23 25.10 10.79
C SER A 251 -1.75 23.66 10.84
N MET A 252 -1.59 22.91 9.75
CA MET A 252 -2.01 21.51 9.67
C MET A 252 -1.27 20.62 10.67
N ARG A 253 0.05 20.81 10.83
CA ARG A 253 0.88 20.10 11.81
C ARG A 253 0.42 20.38 13.24
N GLY A 254 0.12 21.65 13.58
CA GLY A 254 -0.43 22.02 14.88
C GLY A 254 -1.81 21.43 15.17
N GLN A 255 -2.72 21.46 14.18
CA GLN A 255 -4.03 20.80 14.27
C GLN A 255 -3.88 19.28 14.49
N MET A 256 -2.94 18.66 13.77
CA MET A 256 -2.66 17.23 13.87
C MET A 256 -2.10 16.87 15.26
N GLN A 257 -1.13 17.62 15.76
CA GLN A 257 -0.57 17.44 17.12
C GLN A 257 -1.66 17.54 18.20
N GLY A 258 -2.52 18.57 18.13
CA GLY A 258 -3.62 18.75 19.08
C GLY A 258 -4.64 17.60 19.03
N MET A 259 -5.03 17.17 17.82
CA MET A 259 -5.95 16.05 17.62
C MET A 259 -5.37 14.70 18.10
N LEU A 260 -4.08 14.45 17.86
CA LEU A 260 -3.44 13.18 18.22
C LEU A 260 -3.11 13.11 19.73
N GLY A 261 -2.75 14.24 20.35
CA GLY A 261 -2.43 14.34 21.77
C GLY A 261 -3.59 13.93 22.69
N VAL A 262 -4.84 14.24 22.30
CA VAL A 262 -6.04 13.90 23.10
C VAL A 262 -6.50 12.44 22.96
N ILE A 263 -5.94 11.65 22.04
CA ILE A 263 -6.28 10.24 21.86
C ILE A 263 -5.45 9.41 22.84
N THR A 264 -6.03 8.98 23.97
CA THR A 264 -5.32 8.41 25.14
C THR A 264 -5.02 6.90 25.08
N THR A 265 -5.16 6.27 23.90
CA THR A 265 -4.75 4.89 23.57
C THR A 265 -5.65 3.72 24.04
N SER A 266 -5.33 2.52 23.51
CA SER A 266 -5.75 1.15 23.85
C SER A 266 -7.12 0.59 23.41
N THR A 267 -8.22 1.32 23.38
CA THR A 267 -9.49 0.70 22.94
C THR A 267 -9.53 0.54 21.41
N GLY A 268 -9.57 -0.70 20.93
CA GLY A 268 -10.00 -1.07 19.57
C GLY A 268 -11.50 -0.82 19.34
N GLY A 269 -11.99 0.31 19.84
CA GLY A 269 -13.36 0.74 19.69
C GLY A 269 -13.58 1.27 18.28
N PHE A 270 -14.79 1.05 17.76
CA PHE A 270 -15.25 1.51 16.46
C PHE A 270 -15.41 3.04 16.43
N GLY A 271 -14.29 3.77 16.49
CA GLY A 271 -14.23 5.17 16.13
C GLY A 271 -14.78 5.29 14.72
N ASN A 272 -15.88 6.02 14.54
CA ASN A 272 -16.54 6.13 13.24
C ASN A 272 -15.78 7.11 12.34
N TYR A 273 -14.61 6.68 11.87
CA TYR A 273 -13.74 7.45 10.98
C TYR A 273 -14.40 7.78 9.65
N SER A 274 -15.54 7.17 9.28
CA SER A 274 -16.24 7.47 8.03
C SER A 274 -16.47 8.97 7.85
N GLY A 275 -16.73 9.75 8.90
CA GLY A 275 -16.84 11.22 8.81
C GLY A 275 -15.62 11.93 8.21
N MET A 276 -14.40 11.40 8.44
CA MET A 276 -13.14 11.92 7.90
C MET A 276 -12.87 11.44 6.47
N PHE A 277 -13.58 10.39 6.02
CA PHE A 277 -13.46 9.77 4.69
C PHE A 277 -14.77 9.84 3.88
N ARG A 278 -15.77 10.63 4.32
CA ARG A 278 -17.15 10.67 3.79
C ARG A 278 -17.37 11.64 2.65
N ASN A 279 -16.48 12.62 2.51
CA ASN A 279 -16.48 13.45 1.32
C ASN A 279 -16.27 12.53 0.10
N MET A 280 -16.90 12.85 -1.04
CA MET A 280 -16.72 12.19 -2.35
C MET A 280 -17.49 10.87 -2.63
N THR A 281 -18.74 10.68 -2.17
CA THR A 281 -19.59 9.55 -2.62
C THR A 281 -20.12 9.67 -4.06
N SER A 282 -19.89 10.79 -4.76
CA SER A 282 -20.35 11.00 -6.13
C SER A 282 -19.19 11.02 -7.13
N GLN A 283 -19.27 10.16 -8.15
CA GLN A 283 -18.30 10.10 -9.25
C GLN A 283 -18.30 11.37 -10.14
N ARG A 284 -19.36 12.18 -10.09
CA ARG A 284 -19.52 13.41 -10.90
C ARG A 284 -19.19 14.71 -10.16
N TYR A 285 -19.27 14.71 -8.84
CA TYR A 285 -19.12 15.89 -7.99
C TYR A 285 -18.49 15.49 -6.65
N PHE A 286 -17.48 16.20 -6.18
CA PHE A 286 -17.00 16.06 -4.82
C PHE A 286 -17.24 17.35 -4.02
N TRP A 287 -17.61 17.17 -2.75
CA TRP A 287 -17.76 18.28 -1.81
C TRP A 287 -16.41 18.56 -1.15
N ASN A 288 -15.99 19.83 -1.15
CA ASN A 288 -14.84 20.28 -0.38
C ASN A 288 -15.28 20.76 1.02
N TYR A 289 -14.32 20.92 1.92
CA TYR A 289 -14.61 21.30 3.32
C TYR A 289 -15.15 22.73 3.46
N THR A 290 -15.01 23.58 2.43
CA THR A 290 -15.58 24.93 2.36
C THR A 290 -17.01 24.95 1.78
N GLY A 291 -17.67 23.80 1.66
CA GLY A 291 -19.08 23.68 1.24
C GLY A 291 -19.31 23.81 -0.28
N GLY A 292 -18.25 23.98 -1.06
CA GLY A 292 -18.30 24.02 -2.52
C GLY A 292 -18.38 22.63 -3.14
N ARG A 293 -19.07 22.55 -4.29
CA ARG A 293 -18.97 21.39 -5.19
C ARG A 293 -17.81 21.62 -6.16
N MET A 294 -16.87 20.69 -6.21
CA MET A 294 -15.88 20.62 -7.27
C MET A 294 -16.28 19.56 -8.31
N HIS A 295 -16.01 19.87 -9.57
CA HIS A 295 -16.03 18.92 -10.67
C HIS A 295 -14.65 18.29 -10.84
N PRO A 296 -14.55 16.99 -11.17
CA PRO A 296 -13.31 16.43 -11.70
C PRO A 296 -12.86 17.23 -12.92
N ARG A 297 -11.55 17.56 -13.01
CA ARG A 297 -10.99 18.13 -14.23
C ARG A 297 -11.20 17.12 -15.37
N GLY A 298 -12.03 17.50 -16.34
CA GLY A 298 -12.29 16.68 -17.52
C GLY A 298 -11.00 16.51 -18.31
N GLY A 299 -10.50 15.27 -18.40
CA GLY A 299 -9.48 14.94 -19.38
C GLY A 299 -10.11 14.98 -20.77
N MET A 300 -9.48 15.71 -21.69
CA MET A 300 -9.77 15.54 -23.12
C MET A 300 -9.40 14.09 -23.50
N MET A 301 -10.33 13.42 -24.19
CA MET A 301 -10.11 12.12 -24.83
C MET A 301 -9.31 12.31 -26.13
#